data_AF-A0A3P6CE84-F1
#
_entry.id   AF-A0A3P6CE84-F1
#
_cell.length_a   1.000
_cell.length_b   1.000
_cell.length_c   1.000
_cell.angle_alpha   90.00
_cell.angle_beta   90.00
_cell.angle_gamma   90.00
#
_symmetry.space_group_name_H-M   'P 1'
#
loop_
_entity.id
_entity.type
_entity.pdbx_description
1 polymer ?
#
loop_
_entity_poly.entity_id
_entity_poly.type
_entity_poly.pdbx_seq_one_letter_code
_entity_poly.pdbx_strand_id
1 'polypeptide(L)'
;MPDEPNLKLQGMWMLLLRTVPLHESEDTAWFAVNGVPIRYSMREHALISGLGCHDYPAKYKKIGSFAFVDRHFKSHKEITMISVREKLLSMSACGDRLRMAVLYFLGTIIRGKGRYNAPFDPFILRVVNDVEVCKTFP
;
A
#
# COMPACT_ATOMS: atom_id res chain seq x y z
N MET A 1 8.63 -7.78 29.54
CA MET A 1 9.00 -6.35 29.46
C MET A 1 7.71 -5.56 29.51
N PRO A 2 7.60 -4.51 30.34
CA PRO A 2 6.43 -3.63 30.31
C PRO A 2 6.30 -2.97 28.93
N ASP A 3 5.07 -2.73 28.48
CA ASP A 3 4.81 -1.98 27.25
C ASP A 3 5.15 -0.50 27.46
N GLU A 4 6.43 -0.16 27.32
CA GLU A 4 6.88 1.23 27.35
C GLU A 4 6.35 1.97 26.12
N PRO A 5 5.64 3.09 26.31
CA PRO A 5 5.17 3.90 25.19
C PRO A 5 6.39 4.37 24.39
N ASN A 6 6.40 4.06 23.09
CA ASN A 6 7.45 4.37 22.11
C ASN A 6 8.68 3.46 22.09
N LEU A 7 8.71 2.32 22.79
CA LEU A 7 9.85 1.37 22.72
C LEU A 7 10.21 0.99 21.26
N LYS A 8 9.20 0.76 20.42
CA LYS A 8 9.38 0.48 18.99
C LYS A 8 9.89 1.69 18.19
N LEU A 9 9.51 2.90 18.60
CA LEU A 9 9.90 4.14 17.92
C LEU A 9 11.36 4.51 18.26
N GLN A 10 11.79 4.27 19.48
CA GLN A 10 13.13 4.61 19.98
C GLN A 10 14.24 3.97 19.14
N GLY A 11 14.09 2.71 18.74
CA GLY A 11 15.03 2.02 17.86
C GLY A 11 15.16 2.70 16.49
N MET A 12 14.03 3.10 15.88
CA MET A 12 14.04 3.86 14.62
C MET A 12 14.71 5.23 14.77
N TRP A 13 14.40 5.98 15.83
CA TRP A 13 15.04 7.28 16.10
C TRP A 13 16.56 7.15 16.26
N MET A 14 17.00 6.12 17.00
CA MET A 14 18.43 5.85 17.18
C MET A 14 19.15 5.52 15.87
N LEU A 15 18.48 4.87 14.91
CA LEU A 15 19.03 4.61 13.58
C LEU A 15 19.05 5.88 12.72
N LEU A 16 17.97 6.67 12.73
CA LEU A 16 17.89 7.93 11.97
C LEU A 16 19.01 8.91 12.36
N LEU A 17 19.33 9.02 13.65
CA LEU A 17 20.44 9.85 14.14
C LEU A 17 21.83 9.37 13.71
N ARG A 18 21.94 8.11 13.26
CA ARG A 18 23.18 7.50 12.79
C ARG A 18 23.27 7.49 11.26
N THR A 19 22.36 8.16 10.56
CA THR A 19 22.36 8.21 9.09
C THR A 19 23.62 8.90 8.58
N VAL A 20 24.29 8.28 7.61
CA VAL A 20 25.48 8.82 6.94
C VAL A 20 25.10 9.16 5.51
N PRO A 21 25.30 10.41 5.06
CA PRO A 21 25.11 10.75 3.65
C PRO A 21 26.26 10.17 2.83
N LEU A 22 25.96 9.24 1.93
CA LEU A 22 26.89 8.76 0.92
C LEU A 22 26.37 9.18 -0.45
N HIS A 23 27.26 9.69 -1.31
CA HIS A 23 26.91 10.18 -2.65
C HIS A 23 26.66 9.06 -3.68
N GLU A 24 26.66 7.79 -3.27
CA GLU A 24 26.79 6.66 -4.20
C GLU A 24 25.46 6.11 -4.74
N SER A 25 24.30 6.37 -4.11
CA SER A 25 22.99 6.11 -4.72
C SER A 25 21.82 6.74 -3.95
N GLU A 26 20.79 7.21 -4.67
CA GLU A 26 19.57 7.80 -4.09
C GLU A 26 18.66 6.77 -3.39
N ASP A 27 18.85 5.47 -3.65
CA ASP A 27 17.96 4.38 -3.23
C ASP A 27 18.48 3.57 -2.02
N THR A 28 19.49 4.07 -1.31
CA THR A 28 20.06 3.39 -0.13
C THR A 28 20.24 4.35 1.03
N ALA A 29 19.79 3.93 2.21
CA ALA A 29 20.16 4.55 3.47
C ALA A 29 21.40 3.86 4.05
N TRP A 30 22.27 4.63 4.68
CA TRP A 30 23.45 4.12 5.36
C TRP A 30 23.46 4.60 6.80
N PHE A 31 23.83 3.72 7.73
CA PHE A 31 23.89 4.01 9.16
C PHE A 31 25.25 3.63 9.73
N ALA A 32 25.83 4.47 10.59
CA ALA A 32 27.03 4.12 11.34
C ALA A 32 26.66 3.60 12.74
N VAL A 33 26.77 2.29 12.96
CA VAL A 33 26.49 1.67 14.26
C VAL A 33 27.80 1.13 14.83
N ASN A 34 28.24 1.68 15.97
CA ASN A 34 29.52 1.33 16.61
C ASN A 34 30.73 1.43 15.66
N GLY A 35 30.74 2.43 14.78
CA GLY A 35 31.81 2.63 13.79
C GLY A 35 31.72 1.74 12.55
N VAL A 36 30.72 0.85 12.46
CA VAL A 36 30.49 -0.02 11.31
C VAL A 36 29.39 0.59 10.42
N PRO A 37 29.65 0.82 9.12
CA PRO A 37 28.61 1.23 8.18
C PRO A 37 27.67 0.05 7.87
N ILE A 38 26.37 0.29 8.01
CA ILE A 38 25.29 -0.65 7.69
C ILE A 38 24.48 -0.07 6.55
N ARG A 39 24.39 -0.81 5.44
CA ARG A 39 23.55 -0.48 4.29
C ARG A 39 22.11 -0.94 4.54
N TYR A 40 21.15 -0.10 4.17
CA TYR A 40 19.73 -0.41 4.16
C TYR A 40 19.10 0.06 2.84
N SER A 41 18.81 -0.87 1.96
CA SER A 41 18.08 -0.63 0.71
C SER A 41 16.69 -1.27 0.74
N MET A 42 15.96 -1.11 -0.36
CA MET A 42 14.72 -1.84 -0.62
C MET A 42 14.86 -3.36 -0.45
N ARG A 43 16.04 -3.93 -0.69
CA ARG A 43 16.30 -5.36 -0.48
C ARG A 43 16.22 -5.74 0.99
N GLU A 44 16.91 -5.01 1.86
CA GLU A 44 16.85 -5.25 3.30
C GLU A 44 15.44 -4.94 3.86
N HIS A 45 14.80 -3.89 3.35
CA HIS A 45 13.41 -3.58 3.70
C HIS A 45 12.44 -4.73 3.37
N ALA A 46 12.54 -5.28 2.16
CA ALA A 46 11.75 -6.43 1.71
C ALA A 46 11.92 -7.64 2.62
N LEU A 47 13.17 -7.99 2.95
CA LEU A 47 13.49 -9.14 3.80
C LEU A 47 12.90 -9.01 5.22
N ILE A 48 12.95 -7.80 5.80
CA ILE A 48 12.48 -7.57 7.17
C ILE A 48 10.95 -7.47 7.22
N SER A 49 10.35 -6.78 6.26
CA SER A 49 8.90 -6.53 6.23
C SER A 49 8.09 -7.69 5.63
N GLY A 50 8.74 -8.56 4.86
CA GLY A 50 8.08 -9.55 4.00
C GLY A 50 7.41 -8.93 2.77
N LEU A 51 7.58 -7.62 2.52
CA LEU A 51 7.05 -6.95 1.34
C LEU A 51 7.89 -7.31 0.11
N GLY A 52 7.24 -7.71 -0.98
CA GLY A 52 7.92 -8.04 -2.22
C GLY A 52 8.38 -6.78 -2.95
N CYS A 53 9.65 -6.38 -2.82
CA CYS A 53 10.22 -5.25 -3.56
C CYS A 53 10.76 -5.65 -4.94
N HIS A 54 10.12 -6.59 -5.62
CA HIS A 54 10.45 -6.96 -6.99
C HIS A 54 9.82 -5.99 -7.98
N ASP A 55 10.31 -5.99 -9.23
CA ASP A 55 9.68 -5.23 -10.30
C ASP A 55 8.22 -5.65 -10.49
N TYR A 56 7.35 -4.68 -10.74
CA TYR A 56 5.97 -4.98 -11.10
C TYR A 56 5.91 -5.86 -12.35
N PRO A 57 4.96 -6.80 -12.43
CA PRO A 57 4.79 -7.62 -13.61
C PRO A 57 4.65 -6.79 -14.89
N ALA A 58 5.20 -7.29 -16.00
CA ALA A 58 5.05 -6.65 -17.28
C ALA A 58 3.56 -6.43 -17.60
N LYS A 59 3.20 -5.22 -18.04
CA LYS A 59 1.83 -4.81 -18.36
C LYS A 59 0.86 -4.85 -17.16
N TYR A 60 1.34 -4.71 -15.90
CA TYR A 60 0.45 -4.69 -14.72
C TYR A 60 -0.70 -3.69 -14.81
N LYS A 61 -0.47 -2.55 -15.48
CA LYS A 61 -1.50 -1.54 -15.74
C LYS A 61 -2.69 -2.07 -16.54
N LYS A 62 -2.58 -3.21 -17.21
CA LYS A 62 -3.67 -3.87 -17.95
C LYS A 62 -4.31 -5.03 -17.19
N ILE A 63 -3.83 -5.36 -15.99
CA ILE A 63 -4.40 -6.43 -15.16
C ILE A 63 -5.77 -5.98 -14.62
N GLY A 64 -6.68 -6.95 -14.51
CA GLY A 64 -8.04 -6.76 -14.02
C GLY A 64 -8.98 -6.17 -15.07
N SER A 65 -10.17 -5.77 -14.64
CA SER A 65 -11.18 -5.16 -15.51
C SER A 65 -12.07 -4.21 -14.71
N PHE A 66 -12.74 -3.30 -15.40
CA PHE A 66 -13.72 -2.41 -14.76
C PHE A 66 -15.09 -3.05 -14.56
N ALA A 67 -15.32 -4.31 -14.95
CA ALA A 67 -16.64 -4.93 -14.94
C ALA A 67 -17.32 -4.94 -13.55
N PHE A 68 -16.56 -5.09 -12.47
CA PHE A 68 -17.09 -4.89 -11.12
C PHE A 68 -17.50 -3.43 -10.87
N VAL A 69 -16.63 -2.48 -11.20
CA VAL A 69 -16.86 -1.05 -10.99
C VAL A 69 -18.04 -0.53 -11.82
N ASP A 70 -18.14 -0.92 -13.09
CA ASP A 70 -19.21 -0.56 -14.02
C ASP A 70 -20.61 -0.96 -13.52
N ARG A 71 -20.70 -2.07 -12.79
CA ARG A 71 -21.95 -2.55 -12.20
C ARG A 71 -22.42 -1.71 -11.02
N HIS A 72 -21.51 -0.98 -10.35
CA HIS A 72 -21.80 -0.30 -9.08
C HIS A 72 -21.70 1.22 -9.14
N PHE A 73 -20.91 1.76 -10.06
CA PHE A 73 -20.60 3.17 -10.20
C PHE A 73 -20.80 3.63 -11.66
N LYS A 74 -21.27 4.87 -11.83
CA LYS A 74 -21.56 5.44 -13.16
C LYS A 74 -20.32 5.95 -13.90
N SER A 75 -19.27 6.35 -13.17
CA SER A 75 -18.06 6.95 -13.72
C SER A 75 -16.85 6.49 -12.94
N HIS A 76 -15.76 6.12 -13.63
CA HIS A 76 -14.50 5.73 -12.98
C HIS A 76 -13.73 6.93 -12.45
N LYS A 77 -13.91 8.10 -13.06
CA LYS A 77 -13.10 9.31 -12.78
C LYS A 77 -13.47 9.99 -11.47
N GLU A 78 -14.61 9.66 -10.89
CA GLU A 78 -15.19 10.35 -9.73
C GLU A 78 -15.36 9.42 -8.53
N ILE A 79 -14.83 8.19 -8.60
CA ILE A 79 -14.93 7.24 -7.48
C ILE A 79 -13.99 7.69 -6.39
N THR A 80 -14.55 8.04 -5.25
CA THR A 80 -13.84 8.49 -4.04
C THR A 80 -13.96 7.46 -2.92
N MET A 81 -13.10 7.55 -1.90
CA MET A 81 -13.21 6.71 -0.71
C MET A 81 -14.55 6.84 0.00
N ILE A 82 -15.14 8.05 -0.01
CA ILE A 82 -16.45 8.32 0.57
C ILE A 82 -17.52 7.52 -0.17
N SER A 83 -17.56 7.64 -1.50
CA SER A 83 -18.55 6.91 -2.32
C SER A 83 -18.45 5.39 -2.18
N VAL A 84 -17.22 4.86 -2.08
CA VAL A 84 -16.99 3.42 -1.85
C VAL A 84 -17.47 3.00 -0.47
N ARG A 85 -17.22 3.81 0.57
CA ARG A 85 -17.68 3.51 1.94
C ARG A 85 -19.21 3.48 2.02
N GLU A 86 -19.88 4.48 1.47
CA GLU A 86 -21.34 4.57 1.46
C GLU A 86 -21.96 3.40 0.70
N LYS A 87 -21.38 3.05 -0.47
CA LYS A 87 -21.81 1.87 -1.23
C LYS A 87 -21.60 0.59 -0.43
N LEU A 88 -20.44 0.39 0.20
CA LEU A 88 -20.16 -0.79 1.02
C LEU A 88 -21.15 -0.96 2.18
N LEU A 89 -21.52 0.13 2.84
CA LEU A 89 -22.46 0.13 3.97
C LEU A 89 -23.91 -0.15 3.54
N SER A 90 -24.29 0.23 2.33
CA SER A 90 -25.63 -0.03 1.78
C SER A 90 -25.79 -1.43 1.17
N MET A 91 -24.70 -2.17 0.97
CA MET A 91 -24.76 -3.51 0.38
C MET A 91 -25.22 -4.57 1.38
N SER A 92 -26.16 -5.42 0.95
CA SER A 92 -26.47 -6.68 1.61
C SER A 92 -25.30 -7.68 1.47
N ALA A 93 -25.31 -8.76 2.25
CA ALA A 93 -24.30 -9.80 2.13
C ALA A 93 -24.41 -10.50 0.76
N CYS A 94 -23.50 -10.19 -0.15
CA CYS A 94 -23.40 -10.77 -1.49
C CYS A 94 -21.94 -10.90 -1.92
N GLY A 95 -21.66 -11.68 -2.97
CA GLY A 95 -20.29 -11.91 -3.45
C GLY A 95 -19.54 -10.62 -3.83
N ASP A 96 -20.25 -9.61 -4.34
CA ASP A 96 -19.66 -8.31 -4.68
C ASP A 96 -19.34 -7.45 -3.46
N ARG A 97 -19.95 -7.71 -2.29
CA ARG A 97 -19.64 -6.97 -1.06
C ARG A 97 -18.21 -7.21 -0.62
N LEU A 98 -17.65 -8.41 -0.85
CA LEU A 98 -16.24 -8.70 -0.62
C LEU A 98 -15.34 -7.83 -1.50
N ARG A 99 -15.62 -7.76 -2.82
CA ARG A 99 -14.86 -6.91 -3.74
C ARG A 99 -14.93 -5.43 -3.35
N MET A 100 -16.10 -4.96 -2.92
CA MET A 100 -16.27 -3.59 -2.42
C MET A 100 -15.48 -3.35 -1.13
N ALA A 101 -15.46 -4.32 -0.21
CA ALA A 101 -14.67 -4.25 1.01
C ALA A 101 -13.16 -4.24 0.73
N VAL A 102 -12.70 -5.05 -0.23
CA VAL A 102 -11.30 -5.05 -0.69
C VAL A 102 -10.94 -3.70 -1.32
N LEU A 103 -11.81 -3.12 -2.15
CA LEU A 103 -11.60 -1.78 -2.71
C LEU A 103 -11.47 -0.71 -1.61
N TYR A 104 -12.35 -0.74 -0.60
CA TYR A 104 -12.28 0.16 0.54
C TYR A 104 -10.99 -0.02 1.35
N PHE A 105 -10.59 -1.27 1.60
CA PHE A 105 -9.37 -1.61 2.32
C PHE A 105 -8.13 -1.10 1.58
N LEU A 106 -7.98 -1.43 0.29
CA LEU A 106 -6.85 -0.99 -0.53
C LEU A 106 -6.76 0.54 -0.60
N GLY A 107 -7.90 1.23 -0.76
CA GLY A 107 -7.92 2.69 -0.76
C GLY A 107 -7.49 3.29 0.58
N THR A 108 -7.83 2.64 1.70
CA THR A 108 -7.44 3.09 3.05
C THR A 108 -5.94 2.92 3.30
N ILE A 109 -5.37 1.78 2.92
CA ILE A 109 -3.95 1.47 3.12
C ILE A 109 -3.06 2.28 2.19
N ILE A 110 -3.39 2.35 0.89
CA ILE A 110 -2.51 2.96 -0.12
C ILE A 110 -2.52 4.49 -0.05
N ARG A 111 -3.67 5.12 0.24
CA ARG A 111 -3.79 6.59 0.11
C ARG A 111 -3.65 7.35 1.43
N GLY A 112 -3.81 6.68 2.56
CA GLY A 112 -3.89 7.33 3.87
C GLY A 112 -5.11 8.26 4.00
N LYS A 113 -5.39 8.71 5.24
CA LYS A 113 -6.62 9.47 5.55
C LYS A 113 -6.74 10.83 4.85
N GLY A 114 -5.64 11.43 4.40
CA GLY A 114 -5.63 12.78 3.82
C GLY A 114 -6.21 12.92 2.41
N ARG A 115 -6.58 11.81 1.73
CA ARG A 115 -6.96 11.82 0.30
C ARG A 115 -8.32 11.18 0.00
N TYR A 116 -9.25 11.20 0.94
CA TYR A 116 -10.53 10.51 0.79
C TYR A 116 -11.43 11.07 -0.32
N ASN A 117 -11.29 12.36 -0.65
CA ASN A 117 -12.08 13.03 -1.70
C ASN A 117 -11.46 12.92 -3.09
N ALA A 118 -10.25 12.38 -3.22
CA ALA A 118 -9.59 12.26 -4.51
C ALA A 118 -10.07 11.01 -5.28
N PRO A 119 -10.06 11.01 -6.62
CA PRO A 119 -10.39 9.83 -7.42
C PRO A 119 -9.42 8.67 -7.21
N PHE A 120 -9.91 7.43 -7.18
CA PHE A 120 -9.04 6.24 -7.09
C PHE A 120 -8.08 6.11 -8.27
N ASP A 121 -6.93 5.48 -8.03
CA ASP A 121 -6.06 5.06 -9.12
C ASP A 121 -6.78 4.02 -10.00
N PRO A 122 -6.79 4.16 -11.33
CA PRO A 122 -7.45 3.22 -12.24
C PRO A 122 -7.01 1.76 -12.07
N PHE A 123 -5.76 1.51 -11.68
CA PHE A 123 -5.27 0.15 -11.41
C PHE A 123 -6.00 -0.49 -10.24
N ILE A 124 -6.19 0.24 -9.13
CA ILE A 124 -6.93 -0.26 -7.97
C ILE A 124 -8.38 -0.60 -8.36
N LEU A 125 -9.01 0.25 -9.17
CA LEU A 125 -10.37 0.02 -9.67
C LEU A 125 -10.49 -1.24 -10.55
N ARG A 126 -9.44 -1.57 -11.32
CA ARG A 126 -9.43 -2.79 -12.16
C ARG A 126 -9.11 -4.05 -11.38
N VAL A 127 -8.12 -3.98 -10.48
CA VAL A 127 -7.58 -5.18 -9.83
C VAL A 127 -8.60 -5.83 -8.90
N VAL A 128 -9.47 -5.04 -8.25
CA VAL A 128 -10.52 -5.54 -7.34
C VAL A 128 -11.59 -6.39 -8.00
N ASN A 129 -11.66 -6.40 -9.34
CA ASN A 129 -12.52 -7.33 -10.06
C ASN A 129 -12.09 -8.80 -9.82
N ASP A 130 -10.78 -9.03 -9.67
CA ASP A 130 -10.17 -10.32 -9.36
C ASP A 130 -9.39 -10.25 -8.03
N VAL A 131 -10.06 -10.72 -6.96
CA VAL A 131 -9.51 -10.66 -5.60
C VAL A 131 -8.27 -11.56 -5.43
N GLU A 132 -8.11 -12.60 -6.26
CA GLU A 132 -6.92 -13.46 -6.18
C GLU A 132 -5.66 -12.72 -6.68
N VAL A 133 -5.82 -11.83 -7.66
CA VAL A 133 -4.73 -10.94 -8.07
C VAL A 133 -4.33 -10.04 -6.90
N CYS A 134 -5.28 -9.50 -6.12
CA CYS A 134 -4.95 -8.67 -4.95
C CYS A 134 -4.13 -9.41 -3.88
N LYS A 135 -4.16 -10.75 -3.84
CA LYS A 135 -3.37 -11.55 -2.89
C LYS A 135 -1.96 -11.88 -3.39
N THR A 136 -1.79 -11.95 -4.71
CA THR A 136 -0.57 -12.42 -5.36
C THR A 136 0.24 -11.30 -6.00
N PHE A 137 -0.36 -10.11 -6.13
CA PHE A 137 0.32 -8.92 -6.62
C PHE A 137 1.42 -8.49 -5.64
N PRO A 138 2.65 -8.23 -6.11
CA PRO A 138 3.79 -7.84 -5.27
C PRO A 138 3.58 -6.49 -4.58
#